data_AF-A0A6F8TCQ2-F1
#
_entry.id   AF-A0A6F8TCQ2-F1
#
_cell.length_a   1.000
_cell.length_b   1.000
_cell.length_c   1.000
_cell.angle_alpha   90.00
_cell.angle_beta   90.00
_cell.angle_gamma   90.00
#
_symmetry.space_group_name_H-M   'P 1'
#
loop_
_entity.id
_entity.type
_entity.pdbx_description
1 polymer ?
#
loop_
_entity_poly.entity_id
_entity_poly.type
_entity_poly.pdbx_seq_one_letter_code
_entity_poly.pdbx_strand_id
1 'polypeptide(L)'
;MNAPVLVHNMSNAAYHAHSAVSSSQLKTILRSPAHFFAEHMSDKEHKQTPAMALGTAVHVLFLEPEVFNDEVAIEPIVNKRTNVGKEAIAKFLQDNASKTIITEEQYQAAAKAAEAMKRHPMYNMILSGGIREASIFFDDEETGLECRIRPDWHVAPETSEYFPNGLIVDIKKTTDARANAFSRSCQNYDYSLSAAMYINGYKAYYGDEYNPSFLFLQ
;
A
#
# COMPACT_ATOMS: atom_id res chain seq x y z
N MET A 1 6.96 0.53 -26.37
CA MET A 1 6.67 0.13 -24.99
C MET A 1 7.97 -0.06 -24.27
N ASN A 2 8.06 0.44 -23.04
CA ASN A 2 9.19 0.28 -22.15
C ASN A 2 9.20 -1.13 -21.57
N ALA A 3 10.40 -1.66 -21.32
CA ALA A 3 10.51 -2.92 -20.59
C ALA A 3 10.01 -2.74 -19.15
N PRO A 4 9.23 -3.68 -18.59
CA PRO A 4 8.80 -3.59 -17.20
C PRO A 4 9.97 -3.59 -16.23
N VAL A 5 9.85 -2.85 -15.13
CA VAL A 5 10.91 -2.65 -14.13
C VAL A 5 10.39 -2.92 -12.74
N LEU A 6 11.11 -3.73 -11.98
CA LEU A 6 10.94 -3.92 -10.54
C LEU A 6 11.89 -3.00 -9.78
N VAL A 7 11.34 -2.16 -8.91
CA VAL A 7 12.07 -1.19 -8.09
C VAL A 7 11.88 -1.53 -6.61
N HIS A 8 12.99 -1.84 -5.95
CA HIS A 8 13.05 -2.04 -4.50
C HIS A 8 13.31 -0.73 -3.75
N ASN A 9 12.89 -0.66 -2.48
CA ASN A 9 13.18 0.44 -1.56
C ASN A 9 12.75 1.83 -2.08
N MET A 10 11.67 1.89 -2.86
CA MET A 10 11.04 3.14 -3.25
C MET A 10 10.15 3.63 -2.10
N SER A 11 10.36 4.87 -1.63
CA SER A 11 9.54 5.44 -0.56
C SER A 11 8.07 5.58 -0.96
N ASN A 12 7.16 5.60 0.03
CA ASN A 12 5.74 5.83 -0.25
C ASN A 12 5.50 7.14 -0.98
N ALA A 13 6.18 8.21 -0.56
CA ALA A 13 6.06 9.52 -1.18
C ALA A 13 6.47 9.47 -2.67
N ALA A 14 7.61 8.83 -2.99
CA ALA A 14 8.07 8.71 -4.37
C ALA A 14 7.13 7.86 -5.23
N TYR A 15 6.66 6.73 -4.70
CA TYR A 15 5.67 5.89 -5.38
C TYR A 15 4.41 6.69 -5.70
N HIS A 16 3.80 7.34 -4.70
CA HIS A 16 2.55 8.08 -4.90
C HIS A 16 2.69 9.31 -5.80
N ALA A 17 3.86 9.96 -5.85
CA ALA A 17 4.15 11.07 -6.74
C ALA A 17 4.39 10.67 -8.21
N HIS A 18 4.57 9.39 -8.51
CA HIS A 18 4.85 8.91 -9.87
C HIS A 18 3.64 9.09 -10.80
N SER A 19 3.89 9.50 -12.05
CA SER A 19 2.87 9.78 -13.08
C SER A 19 2.16 8.53 -13.60
N ALA A 20 2.83 7.37 -13.57
CA ALA A 20 2.25 6.10 -13.98
C ALA A 20 0.93 5.80 -13.25
N VAL A 21 -0.01 5.22 -14.00
CA VAL A 21 -1.37 4.95 -13.55
C VAL A 21 -1.39 3.82 -12.53
N SER A 22 -2.07 4.03 -11.42
CA SER A 22 -2.28 3.03 -10.36
C SER A 22 -3.73 2.53 -10.32
N SER A 23 -3.94 1.40 -9.65
CA SER A 23 -5.31 0.88 -9.48
C SER A 23 -6.23 1.85 -8.74
N SER A 24 -5.70 2.65 -7.81
CA SER A 24 -6.49 3.67 -7.10
C SER A 24 -6.99 4.76 -8.05
N GLN A 25 -6.17 5.20 -9.00
CA GLN A 25 -6.55 6.14 -10.05
C GLN A 25 -7.63 5.56 -10.97
N LEU A 26 -7.50 4.29 -11.35
CA LEU A 26 -8.53 3.59 -12.14
C LEU A 26 -9.87 3.50 -11.40
N LYS A 27 -9.86 3.21 -10.10
CA LYS A 27 -11.09 3.21 -9.28
C LYS A 27 -11.74 4.59 -9.24
N THR A 28 -10.95 5.65 -9.05
CA THR A 28 -11.48 7.02 -9.00
C THR A 28 -12.11 7.41 -10.35
N ILE A 29 -11.49 7.11 -11.49
CA ILE A 29 -12.05 7.47 -12.80
C ILE A 29 -13.30 6.67 -13.16
N LEU A 30 -13.40 5.41 -12.73
CA LEU A 30 -14.61 4.59 -12.87
C LEU A 30 -15.79 5.17 -12.10
N ARG A 31 -15.55 5.93 -11.02
CA ARG A 31 -16.60 6.67 -10.33
C ARG A 31 -17.08 7.86 -11.17
N SER A 32 -16.17 8.75 -11.59
CA SER A 32 -16.38 9.70 -12.69
C SER A 32 -15.10 10.51 -13.00
N PRO A 33 -14.99 11.11 -14.20
CA PRO A 33 -13.91 12.05 -14.51
C PRO A 33 -13.80 13.24 -13.54
N ALA A 34 -14.93 13.69 -12.98
CA ALA A 34 -14.93 14.78 -12.00
C ALA A 34 -14.27 14.38 -10.66
N HIS A 35 -14.47 13.14 -10.21
CA HIS A 35 -13.76 12.62 -9.02
C HIS A 35 -12.28 12.48 -9.31
N PHE A 36 -11.92 11.97 -10.50
CA PHE A 36 -10.54 11.83 -10.90
C PHE A 36 -9.82 13.18 -10.93
N PHE A 37 -10.44 14.19 -11.55
CA PHE A 37 -9.87 15.54 -11.57
C PHE A 37 -9.71 16.11 -10.17
N ALA A 38 -10.72 15.96 -9.30
CA ALA A 38 -10.68 16.50 -7.95
C ALA A 38 -9.62 15.82 -7.05
N GLU A 39 -9.38 14.52 -7.20
CA GLU A 39 -8.41 13.77 -6.40
C GLU A 39 -6.99 13.85 -6.98
N HIS A 40 -6.83 13.71 -8.29
CA HIS A 40 -5.51 13.47 -8.91
C HIS A 40 -4.98 14.62 -9.76
N MET A 41 -5.78 15.65 -10.07
CA MET A 41 -5.37 16.76 -10.96
C MET A 41 -5.56 18.15 -10.37
N SER A 42 -6.27 18.27 -9.25
CA SER A 42 -6.48 19.56 -8.59
C SER A 42 -5.40 19.84 -7.55
N ASP A 43 -5.09 21.12 -7.29
CA ASP A 43 -4.12 21.56 -6.27
C ASP A 43 -4.59 21.29 -4.82
N LYS A 44 -5.62 20.47 -4.61
CA LYS A 44 -6.08 20.13 -3.27
C LYS A 44 -5.07 19.24 -2.58
N GLU A 45 -4.65 19.64 -1.38
CA GLU A 45 -3.89 18.75 -0.51
C GLU A 45 -4.70 17.48 -0.21
N HIS A 46 -4.15 16.34 -0.59
CA HIS A 46 -4.68 15.05 -0.22
C HIS A 46 -4.48 14.81 1.28
N LYS A 47 -5.54 15.01 2.07
CA LYS A 47 -5.49 14.73 3.51
C LYS A 47 -5.66 13.24 3.76
N GLN A 48 -4.61 12.62 4.30
CA GLN A 48 -4.69 11.27 4.83
C GLN A 48 -5.72 11.23 5.96
N THR A 49 -6.67 10.29 5.87
CA THR A 49 -7.64 10.09 6.95
C THR A 49 -7.01 9.33 8.12
N PRO A 50 -7.53 9.43 9.36
CA PRO A 50 -7.03 8.64 10.48
C PRO A 50 -7.06 7.12 10.23
N ALA A 51 -8.02 6.64 9.43
CA ALA A 51 -8.12 5.24 9.05
C ALA A 51 -7.00 4.82 8.07
N MET A 52 -6.69 5.67 7.08
CA MET A 52 -5.59 5.46 6.14
C MET A 52 -4.24 5.50 6.86
N ALA A 53 -4.02 6.50 7.72
CA ALA A 53 -2.77 6.62 8.48
C ALA A 53 -2.52 5.40 9.39
N LEU A 54 -3.56 4.94 10.07
CA LEU A 54 -3.50 3.72 10.86
C LEU A 54 -3.25 2.47 9.99
N GLY A 55 -3.84 2.40 8.80
CA GLY A 55 -3.58 1.32 7.83
C GLY A 55 -2.11 1.29 7.41
N THR A 56 -1.55 2.44 6.99
CA THR A 56 -0.14 2.57 6.64
C THR A 56 0.77 2.15 7.79
N ALA A 57 0.51 2.59 9.02
CA ALA A 57 1.29 2.18 10.18
C ALA A 57 1.26 0.66 10.43
N VAL A 58 0.11 0.01 10.23
CA VAL A 58 0.00 -1.47 10.33
C VAL A 58 0.82 -2.16 9.24
N HIS A 59 0.73 -1.72 7.99
CA HIS A 59 1.51 -2.28 6.88
C HIS A 59 3.01 -2.19 7.17
N VAL A 60 3.51 -1.00 7.52
CA VAL A 60 4.94 -0.80 7.78
C VAL A 60 5.41 -1.63 8.98
N LEU A 61 4.66 -1.66 10.09
CA LEU A 61 5.04 -2.46 11.27
C LEU A 61 5.01 -3.98 11.03
N PHE A 62 4.21 -4.43 10.06
CA PHE A 62 4.06 -5.84 9.72
C PHE A 62 5.07 -6.29 8.67
N LEU A 63 5.21 -5.53 7.57
CA LEU A 63 6.05 -5.87 6.43
C LEU A 63 7.47 -5.39 6.63
N GLU A 64 7.69 -4.11 6.93
CA GLU A 64 9.00 -3.45 6.90
C GLU A 64 9.25 -2.63 8.18
N PRO A 65 9.25 -3.25 9.37
CA PRO A 65 9.43 -2.53 10.63
C PRO A 65 10.75 -1.75 10.70
N GLU A 66 11.75 -2.13 9.92
CA GLU A 66 13.04 -1.45 9.80
C GLU A 66 12.96 -0.04 9.20
N VAL A 67 11.97 0.25 8.33
CA VAL A 67 11.79 1.59 7.72
C VAL A 67 10.70 2.41 8.42
N PHE A 68 10.18 1.94 9.57
CA PHE A 68 9.08 2.59 10.27
C PHE A 68 9.33 4.07 10.53
N ASN A 69 10.53 4.43 11.01
CA ASN A 69 10.87 5.81 11.33
C ASN A 69 11.12 6.68 10.08
N ASP A 70 11.29 6.07 8.91
CA ASP A 70 11.46 6.79 7.64
C ASP A 70 10.11 7.10 6.99
N GLU A 71 9.13 6.23 7.17
CA GLU A 71 7.80 6.32 6.54
C GLU A 71 6.70 6.87 7.46
N VAL A 72 6.87 6.74 8.79
CA VAL A 72 5.86 7.09 9.79
C VAL A 72 6.49 7.96 10.88
N ALA A 73 5.76 8.98 11.33
CA ALA A 73 6.14 9.79 12.48
C ALA A 73 5.01 9.88 13.50
N ILE A 74 5.35 9.73 14.78
CA ILE A 74 4.41 9.81 15.89
C ILE A 74 4.36 11.26 16.38
N GLU A 75 3.17 11.86 16.36
CA GLU A 75 2.96 13.23 16.79
C GLU A 75 3.31 13.38 18.28
N PRO A 76 4.10 14.40 18.66
CA PRO A 76 4.48 14.60 20.05
C PRO A 76 3.29 15.07 20.91
N ILE A 77 3.25 14.60 22.16
CA ILE A 77 2.24 15.01 23.14
C ILE A 77 2.57 16.39 23.67
N VAL A 78 1.96 17.43 23.09
CA VAL A 78 2.13 18.83 23.51
C VAL A 78 0.79 19.54 23.70
N ASN A 79 0.78 20.58 24.54
CA ASN A 79 -0.42 21.41 24.71
C ASN A 79 -0.60 22.34 23.49
N LYS A 80 -1.41 21.91 22.52
CA LYS A 80 -1.68 22.66 21.27
C LYS A 80 -2.41 24.01 21.47
N ARG A 81 -2.78 24.37 22.71
CA ARG A 81 -3.38 25.67 23.03
C ARG A 81 -2.35 26.76 23.30
N THR A 82 -1.12 26.41 23.68
CA THR A 82 -0.04 27.38 23.94
C THR A 82 0.70 27.73 22.64
N ASN A 83 1.33 28.91 22.58
CA ASN A 83 2.14 29.29 21.42
C ASN A 83 3.30 28.30 21.20
N VAL A 84 3.99 27.93 22.29
CA VAL A 84 5.08 26.93 22.26
C VAL A 84 4.60 25.59 21.70
N GLY A 85 3.43 25.11 22.12
CA GLY A 85 2.88 23.84 21.63
C GLY A 85 2.48 23.91 20.14
N LYS A 86 1.92 25.03 19.69
CA LYS A 86 1.60 25.26 18.27
C LYS A 86 2.86 25.31 17.41
N GLU A 87 3.89 26.01 17.86
CA GLU A 87 5.20 26.08 17.18
C GLU A 87 5.86 24.69 17.10
N ALA A 88 5.80 23.90 18.18
CA ALA A 88 6.32 22.54 18.19
C ALA A 88 5.60 21.64 17.17
N ILE A 89 4.27 21.69 17.10
CA ILE A 89 3.50 20.92 16.09
C ILE A 89 3.80 21.41 14.68
N ALA A 90 3.84 22.72 14.45
CA ALA A 90 4.12 23.27 13.12
C ALA A 90 5.49 22.81 12.61
N LYS A 91 6.52 22.87 13.47
CA LYS A 91 7.86 22.37 13.15
C LYS A 91 7.85 20.87 12.91
N PHE A 92 7.18 20.08 13.75
CA PHE A 92 7.08 18.63 13.58
C PHE A 92 6.44 18.25 12.24
N LEU A 93 5.33 18.91 11.86
CA LEU A 93 4.66 18.67 10.58
C LEU A 93 5.54 19.05 9.39
N GLN A 94 6.31 20.14 9.50
CA GLN A 94 7.26 20.54 8.47
C GLN A 94 8.39 19.52 8.31
N ASP A 95 9.00 19.09 9.42
CA ASP A 95 10.13 18.15 9.44
C ASP A 95 9.71 16.74 8.95
N ASN A 96 8.43 16.42 8.99
CA ASN A 96 7.87 15.11 8.62
C ASN A 96 6.85 15.19 7.48
N ALA A 97 6.92 16.22 6.63
CA ALA A 97 5.93 16.47 5.57
C ALA A 97 5.78 15.31 4.57
N SER A 98 6.81 14.48 4.39
CA SER A 98 6.80 13.30 3.52
C SER A 98 6.34 12.01 4.21
N LYS A 99 6.08 12.03 5.52
CA LYS A 99 5.76 10.86 6.32
C LYS A 99 4.28 10.79 6.66
N THR A 100 3.80 9.58 6.92
CA THR A 100 2.49 9.38 7.53
C THR A 100 2.54 9.81 9.00
N ILE A 101 1.72 10.77 9.38
CA ILE A 101 1.63 11.24 10.77
C ILE A 101 0.54 10.48 11.52
N ILE A 102 0.89 9.90 12.67
CA ILE A 102 -0.04 9.19 13.56
C ILE A 102 0.06 9.72 14.99
N THR A 103 -1.01 9.56 15.78
CA THR A 103 -0.95 9.79 17.23
C THR A 103 -0.35 8.58 17.95
N GLU A 104 0.04 8.78 19.22
CA GLU A 104 0.47 7.68 20.08
C GLU A 104 -0.60 6.58 20.21
N GLU A 105 -1.88 6.95 20.33
CA GLU A 105 -2.97 5.96 20.39
C GLU A 105 -3.09 5.15 19.10
N GLN A 106 -2.91 5.79 17.94
CA GLN A 106 -2.89 5.11 16.65
C GLN A 106 -1.68 4.18 16.53
N TYR A 107 -0.50 4.60 16.98
CA TYR A 107 0.69 3.74 17.01
C TYR A 107 0.45 2.48 17.86
N GLN A 108 -0.07 2.64 19.08
CA GLN A 108 -0.36 1.50 19.96
C GLN A 108 -1.41 0.55 19.35
N ALA A 109 -2.42 1.09 18.66
CA ALA A 109 -3.39 0.29 17.93
C ALA A 109 -2.75 -0.46 16.74
N ALA A 110 -1.88 0.22 15.98
CA ALA A 110 -1.17 -0.35 14.84
C ALA A 110 -0.23 -1.49 15.27
N ALA A 111 0.57 -1.25 16.32
CA ALA A 111 1.49 -2.24 16.88
C ALA A 111 0.76 -3.49 17.36
N LYS A 112 -0.35 -3.34 18.08
CA LYS A 112 -1.17 -4.49 18.51
C LYS A 112 -1.73 -5.29 17.35
N ALA A 113 -2.19 -4.61 16.29
CA ALA A 113 -2.70 -5.27 15.09
C ALA A 113 -1.59 -6.02 14.34
N ALA A 114 -0.44 -5.37 14.13
CA ALA A 114 0.72 -6.00 13.49
C ALA A 114 1.20 -7.23 14.29
N GLU A 115 1.35 -7.13 15.61
CA GLU A 115 1.71 -8.28 16.47
C GLU A 115 0.66 -9.40 16.43
N ALA A 116 -0.61 -9.08 16.20
CA ALA A 116 -1.63 -10.08 15.98
C ALA A 116 -1.46 -10.80 14.64
N MET A 117 -1.19 -10.07 13.57
CA MET A 117 -0.95 -10.62 12.24
C MET A 117 0.32 -11.47 12.19
N LYS A 118 1.37 -11.11 12.94
CA LYS A 118 2.63 -11.89 13.04
C LYS A 118 2.43 -13.30 13.59
N ARG A 119 1.32 -13.56 14.28
CA ARG A 119 0.95 -14.93 14.74
C ARG A 119 0.33 -15.78 13.65
N HIS A 120 -0.06 -15.20 12.51
CA HIS A 120 -0.63 -15.93 11.40
C HIS A 120 0.47 -16.74 10.68
N PRO A 121 0.24 -18.01 10.29
CA PRO A 121 1.26 -18.84 9.65
C PRO A 121 1.88 -18.22 8.38
N MET A 122 1.12 -17.39 7.66
CA MET A 122 1.60 -16.65 6.48
C MET A 122 2.77 -15.72 6.81
N TYR A 123 2.88 -15.23 8.06
CA TYR A 123 4.02 -14.40 8.45
C TYR A 123 5.34 -15.16 8.40
N ASN A 124 5.34 -16.48 8.68
CA ASN A 124 6.53 -17.30 8.51
C ASN A 124 6.98 -17.36 7.05
N MET A 125 6.04 -17.30 6.10
CA MET A 125 6.38 -17.25 4.68
C MET A 125 7.04 -15.93 4.30
N ILE A 126 6.51 -14.82 4.81
CA ILE A 126 7.11 -13.48 4.65
C ILE A 126 8.53 -13.46 5.22
N LEU A 127 8.75 -14.08 6.38
CA LEU A 127 10.09 -14.19 6.97
C LEU A 127 11.03 -15.11 6.20
N SER A 128 10.49 -16.12 5.51
CA SER A 128 11.29 -17.08 4.73
C SER A 128 11.76 -16.55 3.38
N GLY A 129 11.20 -15.42 2.92
CA GLY A 129 11.61 -14.77 1.68
C GLY A 129 10.45 -14.06 0.98
N GLY A 130 10.58 -13.93 -0.34
CA GLY A 130 9.71 -13.08 -1.15
C GLY A 130 10.13 -11.61 -1.10
N ILE A 131 9.33 -10.77 -1.74
CA ILE A 131 9.63 -9.37 -2.02
C ILE A 131 8.52 -8.54 -1.38
N ARG A 132 8.88 -7.60 -0.52
CA ARG A 132 7.95 -6.70 0.20
C ARG A 132 7.96 -5.33 -0.46
N GLU A 133 6.79 -4.72 -0.58
CA GLU A 133 6.58 -3.31 -0.98
C GLU A 133 7.42 -2.85 -2.19
N ALA A 134 7.71 -3.77 -3.13
CA ALA A 134 8.47 -3.44 -4.33
C ALA A 134 7.52 -3.01 -5.45
N SER A 135 7.90 -1.94 -6.14
CA SER A 135 7.06 -1.35 -7.17
C SER A 135 7.37 -1.95 -8.52
N ILE A 136 6.36 -2.37 -9.27
CA ILE A 136 6.50 -2.78 -10.67
C ILE A 136 5.89 -1.71 -11.55
N PHE A 137 6.69 -1.23 -12.51
CA PHE A 137 6.28 -0.31 -13.57
C PHE A 137 6.23 -1.07 -14.88
N PHE A 138 5.19 -0.89 -15.67
CA PHE A 138 4.98 -1.58 -16.93
C PHE A 138 4.08 -0.77 -17.86
N ASP A 139 4.21 -0.97 -19.17
CA ASP A 139 3.27 -0.39 -20.13
C ASP A 139 2.12 -1.38 -20.35
N ASP A 140 0.88 -0.88 -20.31
CA ASP A 140 -0.29 -1.65 -20.72
C ASP A 140 -0.37 -1.72 -22.25
N GLU A 141 -0.36 -2.92 -22.82
CA GLU A 141 -0.23 -3.11 -24.27
C GLU A 141 -1.44 -2.59 -25.06
N GLU A 142 -2.64 -2.64 -24.47
CA GLU A 142 -3.87 -2.25 -25.14
C GLU A 142 -4.01 -0.72 -25.21
N THR A 143 -3.74 -0.04 -24.09
CA THR A 143 -3.95 1.41 -23.96
C THR A 143 -2.69 2.24 -24.20
N GLY A 144 -1.51 1.63 -24.13
CA GLY A 144 -0.22 2.31 -24.15
C GLY A 144 0.07 3.15 -22.91
N LEU A 145 -0.71 3.00 -21.83
CA LEU A 145 -0.51 3.72 -20.58
C LEU A 145 0.61 3.09 -19.76
N GLU A 146 1.51 3.92 -19.26
CA GLU A 146 2.45 3.50 -18.23
C GLU A 146 1.68 3.28 -16.92
N CYS A 147 1.78 2.07 -16.38
CA CYS A 147 1.09 1.59 -15.19
C CYS A 147 2.08 1.27 -14.09
N ARG A 148 1.60 1.32 -12.85
CA ARG A 148 2.35 0.93 -11.66
C ARG A 148 1.52 0.11 -10.68
N ILE A 149 2.17 -0.86 -10.07
CA ILE A 149 1.64 -1.61 -8.94
C ILE A 149 2.69 -1.69 -7.83
N ARG A 150 2.23 -1.93 -6.61
CA ARG A 150 3.11 -2.25 -5.49
C ARG A 150 2.42 -3.29 -4.63
N PRO A 151 2.65 -4.59 -4.93
CA PRO A 151 2.26 -5.66 -4.04
C PRO A 151 2.79 -5.42 -2.62
N ASP A 152 1.96 -5.64 -1.61
CA ASP A 152 2.40 -5.59 -0.22
C ASP A 152 3.50 -6.65 0.00
N TRP A 153 3.25 -7.86 -0.52
CA TRP A 153 4.25 -8.92 -0.59
C TRP A 153 3.99 -9.82 -1.80
N HIS A 154 5.06 -10.26 -2.48
CA HIS A 154 4.94 -11.26 -3.54
C HIS A 154 6.12 -12.24 -3.57
N VAL A 155 5.86 -13.41 -4.15
CA VAL A 155 6.85 -14.47 -4.41
C VAL A 155 7.08 -14.51 -5.91
N ALA A 156 8.34 -14.41 -6.34
CA ALA A 156 8.72 -14.54 -7.74
C ALA A 156 8.50 -15.99 -8.23
N PRO A 157 8.26 -16.22 -9.54
CA PRO A 157 8.07 -17.56 -10.05
C PRO A 157 9.31 -18.42 -9.80
N GLU A 158 9.10 -19.73 -9.71
CA GLU A 158 10.17 -20.74 -9.56
C GLU A 158 11.02 -20.62 -8.28
N THR A 159 10.72 -19.68 -7.39
CA THR A 159 11.41 -19.52 -6.09
C THR A 159 10.74 -20.29 -4.95
N SER A 160 9.56 -20.88 -5.18
CA SER A 160 8.81 -21.64 -4.20
C SER A 160 8.19 -22.90 -4.81
N GLU A 161 8.41 -24.05 -4.18
CA GLU A 161 7.79 -25.32 -4.58
C GLU A 161 6.25 -25.31 -4.43
N TYR A 162 5.73 -24.50 -3.50
CA TYR A 162 4.29 -24.36 -3.26
C TYR A 162 3.62 -23.39 -4.24
N PHE A 163 4.37 -22.41 -4.75
CA PHE A 163 3.89 -21.36 -5.66
C PHE A 163 4.82 -21.25 -6.86
N PRO A 164 4.86 -22.26 -7.75
CA PRO A 164 5.78 -22.28 -8.89
C PRO A 164 5.53 -21.14 -9.87
N ASN A 165 4.29 -20.68 -9.99
CA ASN A 165 3.91 -19.52 -10.81
C ASN A 165 3.90 -18.20 -10.03
N GLY A 166 4.35 -18.23 -8.77
CA GLY A 166 4.31 -17.09 -7.86
C GLY A 166 3.03 -16.93 -7.05
N LEU A 167 3.10 -15.96 -6.15
CA LEU A 167 2.04 -15.56 -5.23
C LEU A 167 2.09 -14.05 -5.05
N ILE A 168 0.93 -13.41 -5.06
CA ILE A 168 0.75 -12.02 -4.64
C ILE A 168 -0.14 -12.02 -3.41
N VAL A 169 0.29 -11.31 -2.38
CA VAL A 169 -0.48 -11.08 -1.17
C VAL A 169 -0.71 -9.60 -1.01
N ASP A 170 -1.96 -9.24 -0.74
CA ASP A 170 -2.38 -7.90 -0.43
C ASP A 170 -3.08 -7.91 0.93
N ILE A 171 -2.57 -7.10 1.84
CA ILE A 171 -2.98 -6.99 3.23
C ILE A 171 -4.12 -5.98 3.30
N LYS A 172 -5.20 -6.39 3.95
CA LYS A 172 -6.40 -5.57 4.11
C LYS A 172 -6.81 -5.50 5.56
N LYS A 173 -6.61 -4.33 6.15
CA LYS A 173 -7.32 -4.00 7.39
C LYS A 173 -8.83 -3.95 7.09
N THR A 174 -9.58 -4.85 7.71
CA THR A 174 -11.05 -4.87 7.66
C THR A 174 -11.64 -4.62 9.04
N THR A 175 -12.85 -4.06 9.09
CA THR A 175 -13.65 -3.98 10.32
C THR A 175 -14.29 -5.32 10.67
N ASP A 176 -14.46 -6.20 9.68
CA ASP A 176 -15.09 -7.51 9.83
C ASP A 176 -14.48 -8.52 8.86
N ALA A 177 -13.81 -9.52 9.43
CA ALA A 177 -13.08 -10.55 8.71
C ALA A 177 -13.95 -11.79 8.37
N ARG A 178 -15.26 -11.76 8.61
CA ARG A 178 -16.15 -12.83 8.15
C ARG A 178 -16.24 -12.79 6.63
N ALA A 179 -16.25 -13.96 5.99
CA ALA A 179 -16.22 -14.07 4.53
C ALA A 179 -17.31 -13.24 3.82
N ASN A 180 -18.53 -13.22 4.36
CA ASN A 180 -19.64 -12.44 3.82
C ASN A 180 -19.44 -10.91 3.94
N ALA A 181 -18.84 -10.45 5.04
CA ALA A 181 -18.58 -9.02 5.27
C ALA A 181 -17.38 -8.55 4.45
N PHE A 182 -16.32 -9.35 4.38
CA PHE A 182 -15.15 -9.04 3.57
C PHE A 182 -15.50 -9.06 2.07
N SER A 183 -16.31 -10.01 1.61
CA SER A 183 -16.79 -10.04 0.22
C SER A 183 -17.50 -8.73 -0.19
N ARG A 184 -18.31 -8.16 0.71
CA ARG A 184 -18.92 -6.84 0.49
C ARG A 184 -17.87 -5.74 0.44
N SER A 185 -16.83 -5.81 1.27
CA SER A 185 -15.71 -4.86 1.22
C SER A 185 -14.97 -4.94 -0.12
N CYS A 186 -14.74 -6.15 -0.65
CA CYS A 186 -14.15 -6.32 -1.97
C CYS A 186 -14.96 -5.64 -3.08
N GLN A 187 -16.28 -5.69 -3.01
CA GLN A 187 -17.18 -5.02 -3.96
C GLN A 187 -17.17 -3.50 -3.75
N ASN A 188 -17.29 -3.03 -2.51
CA ASN A 188 -17.38 -1.60 -2.19
C ASN A 188 -16.11 -0.82 -2.55
N TYR A 189 -14.95 -1.49 -2.53
CA TYR A 189 -13.65 -0.87 -2.76
C TYR A 189 -12.95 -1.37 -4.04
N ASP A 190 -13.69 -2.08 -4.91
CA ASP A 190 -13.21 -2.64 -6.18
C ASP A 190 -11.86 -3.36 -6.04
N TYR A 191 -11.72 -4.21 -5.02
CA TYR A 191 -10.46 -4.93 -4.78
C TYR A 191 -10.13 -5.91 -5.90
N SER A 192 -11.13 -6.39 -6.64
CA SER A 192 -10.93 -7.19 -7.86
C SER A 192 -10.16 -6.41 -8.94
N LEU A 193 -10.40 -5.10 -9.10
CA LEU A 193 -9.67 -4.27 -10.05
C LEU A 193 -8.19 -4.14 -9.66
N SER A 194 -7.92 -3.92 -8.37
CA SER A 194 -6.54 -3.93 -7.86
C SER A 194 -5.87 -5.27 -8.09
N ALA A 195 -6.53 -6.38 -7.76
CA ALA A 195 -5.99 -7.71 -7.94
C ALA A 195 -5.67 -8.00 -9.42
N ALA A 196 -6.59 -7.66 -10.33
CA ALA A 196 -6.37 -7.83 -11.77
C ALA A 196 -5.16 -7.02 -12.25
N MET A 197 -5.06 -5.75 -11.85
CA MET A 197 -3.91 -4.91 -12.22
C MET A 197 -2.59 -5.42 -11.63
N TYR A 198 -2.61 -5.95 -10.41
CA TYR A 198 -1.43 -6.54 -9.76
C TYR A 198 -0.97 -7.79 -10.50
N ILE A 199 -1.91 -8.65 -10.92
CA ILE A 199 -1.62 -9.82 -11.75
C ILE A 199 -1.04 -9.37 -13.10
N ASN A 200 -1.61 -8.36 -13.75
CA ASN A 200 -1.10 -7.85 -15.03
C ASN A 200 0.32 -7.32 -14.91
N GLY A 201 0.61 -6.48 -13.91
CA GLY A 201 1.97 -5.96 -13.72
C GLY A 201 2.97 -7.05 -13.34
N TYR A 202 2.54 -8.04 -12.53
CA TYR A 202 3.35 -9.21 -12.22
C TYR A 202 3.72 -9.99 -13.48
N LYS A 203 2.73 -10.30 -14.34
CA LYS A 203 2.93 -11.02 -15.60
C LYS A 203 3.79 -10.22 -16.58
N ALA A 204 3.58 -8.91 -16.68
CA ALA A 204 4.40 -8.05 -17.51
C ALA A 204 5.89 -8.14 -17.11
N TYR A 205 6.20 -8.13 -15.81
CA TYR A 205 7.57 -8.19 -15.34
C TYR A 205 8.19 -9.60 -15.37
N TYR A 206 7.47 -10.61 -14.92
CA TYR A 206 8.01 -11.97 -14.76
C TYR A 206 7.80 -12.88 -15.98
N GLY A 207 6.82 -12.60 -16.83
CA GLY A 207 6.42 -13.45 -17.96
C GLY A 207 4.94 -13.82 -17.92
N ASP A 208 4.32 -13.85 -19.10
CA ASP A 208 2.88 -14.13 -19.27
C ASP A 208 2.49 -15.59 -18.98
N GLU A 209 3.46 -16.49 -19.04
CA GLU A 209 3.33 -17.90 -18.69
C GLU A 209 3.08 -18.11 -17.18
N TYR A 210 3.50 -17.16 -16.35
CA TYR A 210 3.36 -17.26 -14.90
C TYR A 210 2.04 -16.63 -14.45
N ASN A 211 1.08 -17.48 -14.06
CA ASN A 211 -0.18 -17.02 -13.48
C ASN A 211 -0.12 -17.11 -11.94
N PRO A 212 0.16 -16.00 -11.22
CA PRO A 212 0.33 -16.04 -9.77
C PRO A 212 -1.01 -16.28 -9.07
N SER A 213 -0.98 -16.97 -7.94
CA SER A 213 -2.11 -16.93 -7.00
C SER A 213 -2.21 -15.52 -6.40
N PHE A 214 -3.43 -15.05 -6.11
CA PHE A 214 -3.66 -13.78 -5.43
C PHE A 214 -4.45 -14.01 -4.14
N LEU A 215 -3.95 -13.48 -3.02
CA LEU A 215 -4.57 -13.63 -1.71
C LEU A 215 -4.77 -12.27 -1.04
N PHE A 216 -5.95 -12.08 -0.45
CA PHE A 216 -6.14 -11.04 0.55
C PHE A 216 -5.84 -11.61 1.94
N LEU A 217 -4.95 -10.95 2.70
CA LEU A 217 -4.71 -11.24 4.11
C LEU A 217 -5.42 -10.18 4.96
N GLN A 218 -6.37 -10.59 5.81
CA GLN A 218 -7.28 -9.68 6.53
C GLN A 218 -7.26 -9.86 8.04
#